data_AF-A0A2V9Q5X1-F1
#
_entry.id   AF-A0A2V9Q5X1-F1
#
_cell.length_a   1.000
_cell.length_b   1.000
_cell.length_c   1.000
_cell.angle_alpha   90.00
_cell.angle_beta   90.00
_cell.angle_gamma   90.00
#
_symmetry.space_group_name_H-M   'P 1'
#
loop_
_entity.id
_entity.type
_entity.pdbx_description
1 polymer ?
#
loop_
_entity_poly.entity_id
_entity_poly.type
_entity_poly.pdbx_seq_one_letter_code
_entity_poly.pdbx_strand_id
1 'polypeptide(L)' 'MPGAIVAIGGGLIRTRGTAGIDREIIRLSRKRHPKLLFIPTASSDSERYCRRVQEYFGNFLKCKVDLLFL' A
#
# COMPACT_ATOMS: atom_id res chain seq x y z
N MET A 1 5.24 20.14 6.66
CA MET A 1 3.98 20.06 5.87
C MET A 1 3.11 18.98 6.51
N PRO A 2 1.80 19.19 6.66
CA PRO A 2 0.92 18.19 7.25
C PRO A 2 0.91 16.89 6.44
N GLY A 3 0.70 15.75 7.09
CA GLY A 3 0.42 14.48 6.41
C GLY A 3 -0.94 14.49 5.72
N ALA A 4 -1.13 13.61 4.74
CA ALA A 4 -2.42 13.40 4.09
C ALA A 4 -3.10 12.16 4.67
N ILE A 5 -4.41 12.25 4.92
CA ILE A 5 -5.26 11.11 5.25
C ILE A 5 -6.14 10.86 4.03
N VAL A 6 -6.11 9.63 3.52
CA VAL A 6 -6.89 9.22 2.34
C VAL A 6 -7.77 8.04 2.75
N ALA A 7 -9.08 8.27 2.78
CA ALA A 7 -10.06 7.21 2.98
C ALA A 7 -10.40 6.55 1.64
N ILE A 8 -10.40 5.22 1.60
CA ILE A 8 -10.73 4.42 0.42
C ILE A 8 -11.89 3.49 0.78
N GLY A 9 -12.97 3.50 0.00
CA GLY A 9 -14.18 2.71 0.28
C GLY A 9 -14.04 1.19 0.07
N GLY A 10 -12.85 0.71 -0.31
CA GLY A 10 -12.57 -0.67 -0.67
C GLY A 10 -11.88 -0.77 -2.02
N GLY A 11 -11.36 -1.97 -2.31
CA GLY A 11 -10.65 -2.23 -3.56
C GLY A 11 -10.13 -3.65 -3.63
N LEU A 12 -9.89 -4.13 -4.85
CA LEU A 12 -9.37 -5.47 -5.09
C LEU A 12 -7.97 -5.39 -5.70
N ILE A 13 -6.94 -5.50 -4.85
CA ILE A 13 -5.52 -5.36 -5.22
C ILE A 13 -5.11 -6.27 -6.40
N ARG A 14 -5.72 -7.46 -6.51
CA ARG A 14 -5.45 -8.43 -7.59
C ARG A 14 -5.74 -7.89 -8.98
N THR A 15 -6.71 -7.00 -9.11
CA THR A 15 -7.13 -6.40 -10.39
C THR A 15 -6.35 -5.13 -10.71
N ARG A 16 -5.58 -4.59 -9.74
CA ARG A 16 -4.98 -3.26 -9.80
C ARG A 16 -6.00 -2.13 -10.05
N GLY A 17 -7.29 -2.36 -9.73
CA GLY A 17 -8.36 -1.40 -9.97
C GLY A 17 -8.19 -0.07 -9.22
N THR A 18 -7.41 -0.05 -8.14
CA THR A 18 -7.11 1.15 -7.35
C THR A 18 -5.82 1.86 -7.74
N ALA A 19 -5.10 1.42 -8.79
CA ALA A 19 -3.77 1.93 -9.11
C ALA A 19 -3.69 3.44 -9.36
N GLY A 20 -4.77 4.09 -9.79
CA GLY A 20 -4.83 5.55 -9.87
C GLY A 20 -4.76 6.21 -8.50
N ILE A 21 -5.56 5.73 -7.55
CA ILE A 21 -5.60 6.19 -6.16
C ILE A 21 -4.26 5.92 -5.46
N ASP A 22 -3.72 4.71 -5.63
CA ASP A 22 -2.47 4.31 -4.99
C ASP A 22 -1.28 5.16 -5.45
N ARG A 23 -1.21 5.52 -6.75
CA ARG A 23 -0.20 6.45 -7.27
C ARG A 23 -0.36 7.86 -6.72
N GLU A 24 -1.60 8.31 -6.53
CA GLU A 24 -1.86 9.62 -5.94
C GLU A 24 -1.43 9.67 -4.47
N ILE A 25 -1.71 8.62 -3.69
CA ILE A 25 -1.22 8.48 -2.31
C ILE A 25 0.31 8.52 -2.25
N ILE A 26 0.99 7.80 -3.16
CA ILE A 26 2.45 7.84 -3.28
C ILE A 26 2.93 9.25 -3.62
N ARG A 27 2.29 9.94 -4.58
CA ARG A 27 2.63 11.32 -4.96
C ARG A 27 2.48 12.29 -3.77
N LEU A 28 1.42 12.14 -2.98
CA LEU A 28 1.15 12.95 -1.79
C LEU A 28 2.25 12.80 -0.72
N SER A 29 2.95 11.66 -0.68
CA SER A 29 4.10 11.48 0.22
C SER A 29 5.29 12.40 -0.09
N ARG A 30 5.38 12.90 -1.35
CA ARG A 30 6.50 13.70 -1.88
C ARG A 30 7.88 13.06 -1.64
N LYS A 31 7.94 11.73 -1.59
CA LYS A 31 9.19 10.98 -1.42
C LYS A 31 9.67 10.44 -2.76
N ARG A 32 10.96 10.61 -3.03
CA ARG A 32 11.65 9.99 -4.19
C ARG A 32 11.70 8.45 -4.07
N HIS A 33 11.86 7.95 -2.84
CA HIS A 33 11.88 6.52 -2.51
C HIS A 33 10.80 6.26 -1.45
N PRO A 34 9.53 6.09 -1.85
CA PRO A 34 8.42 5.93 -0.92
C PRO A 34 8.57 4.64 -0.11
N LYS A 35 8.31 4.73 1.20
CA LYS A 35 8.21 3.58 2.11
C LYS A 35 6.75 3.37 2.46
N LEU A 36 6.28 2.14 2.34
CA LEU A 36 4.95 1.69 2.74
C LEU A 36 5.09 0.78 3.95
N LEU A 37 4.44 1.14 5.05
CA LEU A 37 4.22 0.22 6.16
C LEU A 37 2.81 -0.36 6.01
N PHE A 38 2.71 -1.68 5.89
CA PHE A 38 1.43 -2.38 5.81
C PHE A 38 1.10 -3.06 7.13
N ILE A 39 -0.09 -2.81 7.65
CA ILE A 39 -0.64 -3.38 8.89
C ILE A 39 -1.74 -4.37 8.48
N PRO A 40 -1.50 -5.69 8.50
CA PRO A 40 -2.37 -6.67 7.86
C PRO A 40 -3.50 -7.20 8.76
N THR A 41 -3.71 -6.60 9.94
CA THR A 41 -4.65 -7.11 10.97
C THR A 41 -6.10 -7.22 10.50
N ALA A 42 -6.56 -6.31 9.62
CA ALA A 42 -7.89 -6.39 9.00
C ALA A 42 -8.09 -7.64 8.12
N SER A 43 -7.00 -8.33 7.77
CA SER A 43 -7.00 -9.58 7.02
C SER A 43 -6.55 -10.79 7.86
N SER A 44 -6.57 -10.67 9.20
CA SER A 44 -6.06 -11.68 10.13
C SER A 44 -4.63 -12.11 9.79
N ASP A 45 -3.78 -11.13 9.45
CA ASP A 45 -2.38 -11.32 9.11
C ASP A 45 -2.11 -12.34 7.99
N SER A 46 -3.05 -12.45 7.05
CA SER A 46 -2.95 -13.37 5.92
C SER A 46 -1.64 -13.19 5.16
N GLU A 47 -0.74 -14.18 5.27
CA GLU A 47 0.53 -14.17 4.54
C GLU A 47 0.34 -14.00 3.03
N ARG A 48 -0.73 -14.61 2.48
CA ARG A 48 -1.06 -14.49 1.07
C ARG A 48 -1.39 -13.06 0.70
N TYR A 49 -2.06 -12.32 1.59
CA TYR A 49 -2.37 -10.92 1.35
C TYR A 49 -1.13 -10.03 1.50
N CYS A 50 -0.31 -10.27 2.51
CA CYS A 50 0.99 -9.62 2.67
C CYS A 50 1.88 -9.77 1.42
N ARG A 51 1.99 -10.97 0.86
CA ARG A 51 2.74 -11.23 -0.39
C ARG A 51 2.18 -10.41 -1.56
N ARG A 52 0.85 -10.36 -1.72
CA ARG A 52 0.22 -9.53 -2.78
C ARG A 52 0.50 -8.04 -2.59
N VAL A 53 0.49 -7.55 -1.36
CA VAL A 53 0.82 -6.15 -1.06
C VAL A 53 2.28 -5.86 -1.40
N GLN A 54 3.21 -6.75 -1.04
CA GLN A 54 4.62 -6.63 -1.39
C GLN A 54 4.84 -6.67 -2.91
N GLU A 55 4.19 -7.58 -3.64
CA GLU A 55 4.25 -7.63 -5.11
C GLU A 55 3.68 -6.37 -5.75
N TYR A 56 2.52 -5.91 -5.28
CA TYR A 56 1.83 -4.77 -5.88
C TYR A 56 2.53 -3.44 -5.55
N PHE A 57 2.73 -3.12 -4.28
CA PHE A 57 3.36 -1.86 -3.90
C PHE A 57 4.88 -1.90 -4.10
N GLY A 58 5.53 -3.03 -3.83
CA GLY A 58 6.97 -3.18 -3.96
C GLY A 58 7.40 -3.33 -5.41
N ASN A 59 6.94 -4.38 -6.09
CA ASN A 59 7.44 -4.69 -7.43
C ASN A 59 6.80 -3.81 -8.51
N PHE A 60 5.49 -3.57 -8.43
CA PHE A 60 4.76 -2.79 -9.45
C PHE A 60 4.80 -1.28 -9.20
N LEU A 61 4.51 -0.80 -7.99
CA LEU A 61 4.53 0.64 -7.65
C LEU A 61 5.87 1.15 -7.10
N LYS A 62 6.89 0.29 -7.00
CA LYS A 62 8.28 0.66 -6.64
C LYS A 62 8.44 1.33 -5.27
N CYS A 63 7.61 0.95 -4.30
CA CYS A 63 7.77 1.32 -2.89
C CYS A 63 8.70 0.35 -2.17
N LYS A 64 9.38 0.79 -1.11
CA LYS A 64 9.94 -0.14 -0.11
C LYS A 64 8.81 -0.54 0.84
N VAL A 65 8.50 -1.82 0.95
CA VAL A 65 7.39 -2.31 1.77
C VAL A 65 7.92 -2.99 3.03
N ASP A 66 7.45 -2.54 4.18
CA ASP A 66 7.68 -3.17 5.49
C ASP A 66 6.31 -3.65 6.03
N LEU A 67 6.32 -4.77 6.79
CA LEU A 67 5.12 -5.33 7.41
C LEU A 67 5.19 -5.14 8.93
N LEU A 68 4.06 -4.79 9.54
CA LEU A 68 3.91 -4.76 11.00
C LEU A 68 2.79 -5.70 11.42
N PHE A 69 3.16 -6.83 12.01
CA PHE A 69 2.26 -7.75 12.70
C PHE A 69 2.04 -7.29 14.14
N LEU A 70 0.86 -7.51 14.71
CA LEU A 70 0.47 -7.07 16.06
C LEU A 70 0.03 -8.24 16.93
#